data_AF-A0A933VCD2-F1
#
_entry.id   AF-A0A933VCD2-F1
#
_cell.length_a   1.000
_cell.length_b   1.000
_cell.length_c   1.000
_cell.angle_alpha   90.00
_cell.angle_beta   90.00
_cell.angle_gamma   90.00
#
_symmetry.space_group_name_H-M   'P 1'
#
loop_
_entity.id
_entity.type
_entity.pdbx_description
1 polymer ?
#
loop_
_entity_poly.entity_id
_entity_poly.type
_entity_poly.pdbx_seq_one_letter_code
_entity_poly.pdbx_strand_id
1 'polypeptide(L)'
;MRNLLTVILVVSVVVTIVIIVKYSGKSQSRPDDGNQITQVFSSEQVTLHSDQEVIDAACPTDENQKWVEGEVIDCENSPNGMFTAKFFYNGFSVPDRYYELFVVDTTNKLVKRTWAGDFRTLGWDWRRDNKIEVRYNCGSGCQATKIMDTNESASITDYRDGRMSEENGWRIKFTESF
;
A
#
# COMPACT_ATOMS: atom_id res chain seq x y z
N MET A 1 34.19 -33.60 4.08
CA MET A 1 33.67 -33.40 2.70
C MET A 1 32.14 -33.50 2.57
N ARG A 2 31.33 -33.34 3.65
CA ARG A 2 29.85 -33.33 3.53
C ARG A 2 29.23 -31.92 3.48
N ASN A 3 29.96 -30.88 3.94
CA ASN A 3 29.39 -29.53 4.07
C ASN A 3 29.45 -28.70 2.78
N LEU A 4 30.33 -29.04 1.83
CA LEU A 4 30.47 -28.28 0.59
C LEU A 4 29.34 -28.57 -0.41
N LEU A 5 28.85 -29.83 -0.46
CA LEU A 5 27.75 -30.22 -1.34
C LEU A 5 26.41 -29.58 -0.92
N THR A 6 26.15 -29.44 0.38
CA THR A 6 24.90 -28.86 0.89
C THR A 6 24.80 -27.37 0.56
N VAL A 7 25.90 -26.63 0.67
CA VAL A 7 25.93 -25.19 0.35
C VAL A 7 25.71 -24.96 -1.15
N ILE A 8 26.32 -25.78 -2.02
CA ILE A 8 26.12 -25.67 -3.48
C ILE A 8 24.68 -25.98 -3.89
N LEU A 9 24.03 -26.96 -3.24
CA LEU A 9 22.63 -27.27 -3.49
C LEU A 9 21.68 -26.14 -3.06
N VAL A 10 21.93 -25.51 -1.90
CA VAL A 10 21.10 -24.40 -1.42
C VAL A 10 21.26 -23.17 -2.32
N VAL A 11 22.48 -22.83 -2.73
CA VAL A 11 22.71 -21.70 -3.65
C VAL A 11 22.08 -21.94 -5.02
N SER A 12 22.17 -23.16 -5.55
CA SER A 12 21.54 -23.52 -6.84
C SER A 12 20.01 -23.41 -6.80
N VAL A 13 19.37 -23.87 -5.72
CA VAL A 13 17.91 -23.77 -5.55
C VAL A 13 17.47 -22.30 -5.42
N VAL A 14 18.19 -21.48 -4.65
CA VAL A 14 17.87 -20.06 -4.48
C VAL A 14 18.03 -19.29 -5.80
N VAL A 15 19.10 -19.54 -6.56
CA VAL A 15 19.31 -18.88 -7.87
C VAL A 15 18.24 -19.32 -8.88
N THR A 16 17.82 -20.59 -8.86
CA THR A 16 16.78 -21.08 -9.78
C THR A 16 15.40 -20.49 -9.45
N ILE A 17 15.04 -20.34 -8.18
CA ILE A 17 13.78 -19.71 -7.75
C ILE A 17 13.75 -18.23 -8.16
N VAL A 18 14.86 -17.51 -7.99
CA VAL A 18 14.96 -16.09 -8.38
C VAL A 18 14.82 -15.92 -9.90
N ILE A 19 15.33 -16.86 -10.71
CA ILE A 19 15.18 -16.82 -12.17
C ILE A 19 13.73 -17.12 -12.60
N ILE A 20 13.05 -18.09 -11.96
CA ILE A 20 11.66 -18.43 -12.32
C ILE A 20 10.69 -17.28 -11.99
N VAL A 21 10.89 -16.56 -10.88
CA VAL A 21 10.07 -15.38 -10.54
C VAL A 21 10.30 -14.23 -11.52
N LYS A 22 11.51 -14.09 -12.08
CA LYS A 22 11.85 -13.03 -13.04
C LYS A 22 11.31 -13.29 -14.47
N TYR A 23 10.97 -14.54 -14.81
CA TYR A 23 10.54 -14.93 -16.17
C TYR A 23 9.08 -15.36 -16.29
N SER A 24 8.27 -15.36 -15.22
CA SER A 24 6.81 -15.55 -15.31
C SER A 24 6.08 -14.25 -15.71
N GLY A 25 6.65 -13.56 -16.70
CA GLY A 25 6.15 -12.30 -17.25
C GLY A 25 6.26 -12.33 -18.77
N LYS A 26 5.48 -13.20 -19.43
CA LYS A 26 4.86 -13.01 -20.76
C LYS A 26 4.36 -14.33 -21.35
N SER A 27 3.07 -14.35 -21.70
CA SER A 27 2.40 -15.04 -22.82
C SER A 27 0.90 -15.10 -22.47
N GLN A 28 -0.09 -14.67 -23.26
CA GLN A 28 -0.21 -14.71 -24.71
C GLN A 28 -1.32 -13.76 -25.17
N SER A 29 -1.15 -13.23 -26.38
CA SER A 29 -2.04 -12.37 -27.16
C SER A 29 -3.35 -13.05 -27.60
N ARG A 30 -4.41 -12.25 -27.75
CA ARG A 30 -5.48 -12.48 -28.72
C ARG A 30 -5.59 -11.23 -29.61
N PRO A 31 -5.65 -11.35 -30.95
CA PRO A 31 -5.75 -10.21 -31.84
C PRO A 31 -7.22 -9.77 -31.90
N ASP A 32 -7.47 -8.47 -31.89
CA ASP A 32 -8.40 -7.83 -32.81
C ASP A 32 -8.30 -6.29 -32.69
N ASP A 33 -8.05 -5.70 -33.85
CA ASP A 33 -8.48 -4.41 -34.34
C ASP A 33 -8.04 -3.12 -33.62
N GLY A 34 -7.03 -2.50 -34.23
CA GLY A 34 -7.10 -1.07 -34.52
C GLY A 34 -6.60 -0.13 -33.42
N ASN A 35 -5.36 0.32 -33.61
CA ASN A 35 -4.79 1.53 -33.03
C ASN A 35 -4.32 1.43 -31.56
N GLN A 36 -3.24 0.66 -31.32
CA GLN A 36 -2.51 0.76 -30.06
C GLN A 36 -1.40 1.80 -30.16
N ILE A 37 -1.57 2.88 -29.39
CA ILE A 37 -0.47 3.72 -28.92
C ILE A 37 0.43 2.80 -28.09
N THR A 38 1.59 2.44 -28.64
CA THR A 38 2.64 1.74 -27.90
C THR A 38 3.19 2.70 -26.83
N GLN A 39 2.53 2.77 -25.67
CA GLN A 39 3.17 3.32 -24.49
C GLN A 39 4.27 2.34 -24.08
N VAL A 40 5.50 2.73 -24.40
CA VAL A 40 6.70 2.11 -23.85
C VAL A 40 6.67 2.41 -22.35
N PHE A 41 6.17 1.47 -21.56
CA PHE A 41 6.30 1.52 -20.11
C PHE A 41 7.79 1.40 -19.79
N SER A 42 8.40 2.54 -19.49
CA SER A 42 9.68 2.60 -18.79
C SER A 42 9.53 1.77 -17.52
N SER A 43 10.37 0.76 -17.35
CA SER A 43 10.46 0.01 -16.09
C SER A 43 11.06 0.93 -15.03
N GLU A 44 10.26 1.82 -14.47
CA GLU A 44 10.60 2.47 -13.21
C GLU A 44 10.80 1.37 -12.17
N GLN A 45 11.99 1.35 -11.57
CA GLN A 45 12.29 0.42 -10.51
C GLN A 45 11.44 0.81 -9.31
N VAL A 46 10.41 0.01 -9.01
CA VAL A 46 9.68 0.12 -7.75
C VAL A 46 10.69 -0.18 -6.63
N THR A 47 11.14 0.87 -5.96
CA THR A 47 12.01 0.73 -4.80
C THR A 47 11.12 0.25 -3.66
N LEU A 48 11.11 -1.06 -3.39
CA LEU A 48 10.38 -1.59 -2.26
C LEU A 48 11.12 -1.17 -0.99
N HIS A 49 10.58 -0.17 -0.30
CA HIS A 49 11.09 0.23 1.01
C HIS A 49 10.85 -0.88 2.04
N SER A 50 11.80 -1.03 2.94
CA SER A 50 11.83 -1.97 4.06
C SER A 50 10.96 -1.49 5.22
N ASP A 51 10.50 -2.44 6.05
CA ASP A 51 9.78 -2.13 7.30
C ASP A 51 10.60 -1.22 8.23
N GLN A 52 11.93 -1.33 8.19
CA GLN A 52 12.82 -0.49 9.00
C GLN A 52 12.75 0.99 8.56
N GLU A 53 12.67 1.27 7.26
CA GLU A 53 12.46 2.63 6.75
C GLU A 53 11.13 3.20 7.23
N VAL A 54 10.06 2.39 7.24
CA VAL A 54 8.76 2.82 7.79
C VAL A 54 8.87 3.13 9.27
N ILE A 55 9.58 2.31 10.06
CA ILE A 55 9.76 2.50 11.50
C ILE A 55 10.53 3.81 11.78
N ASP A 56 11.61 4.04 11.05
CA ASP A 56 12.53 5.15 11.28
C ASP A 56 12.06 6.48 10.67
N ALA A 57 11.12 6.44 9.71
CA ALA A 57 10.61 7.64 9.08
C ALA A 57 10.02 8.62 10.11
N ALA A 58 10.56 9.84 10.15
CA ALA A 58 10.09 10.85 11.08
C ALA A 58 8.70 11.35 10.68
N CYS A 59 7.91 11.69 11.69
CA CYS A 59 6.69 12.46 11.51
C CYS A 59 7.01 13.86 10.98
N PRO A 60 6.28 14.37 9.98
CA PRO A 60 6.44 15.76 9.55
C PRO A 60 6.11 16.71 10.72
N THR A 61 6.85 17.82 10.80
CA THR A 61 6.68 18.83 11.87
C THR A 61 6.08 20.13 11.34
N ASP A 62 5.92 20.25 10.02
CA ASP A 62 5.37 21.43 9.33
C ASP A 62 4.26 20.98 8.36
N GLU A 63 3.07 21.56 8.53
CA GLU A 63 1.90 21.33 7.69
C GLU A 63 2.07 21.87 6.25
N ASN A 64 3.06 22.73 6.01
CA ASN A 64 3.32 23.34 4.70
C ASN A 64 4.43 22.64 3.89
N GLN A 65 4.88 21.45 4.32
CA GLN A 65 5.90 20.71 3.60
C GLN A 65 5.37 20.26 2.22
N LYS A 66 6.21 20.42 1.19
CA LYS A 66 5.94 19.86 -0.14
C LYS A 66 6.09 18.35 -0.08
N TRP A 67 5.10 17.63 -0.61
CA TRP A 67 5.00 16.17 -0.51
C TRP A 67 5.99 15.55 -1.50
N VAL A 68 6.93 14.76 -0.98
CA VAL A 68 7.93 14.03 -1.77
C VAL A 68 7.54 12.55 -1.78
N GLU A 69 7.80 11.88 -2.89
CA GLU A 69 7.59 10.44 -3.01
C GLU A 69 8.43 9.67 -1.99
N GLY A 70 7.82 8.70 -1.32
CA GLY A 70 8.50 7.91 -0.29
C GLY A 70 8.62 8.62 1.07
N GLU A 71 8.03 9.80 1.24
CA GLU A 71 8.01 10.50 2.53
C GLU A 71 6.69 10.34 3.28
N VAL A 72 6.79 10.42 4.62
CA VAL A 72 5.64 10.51 5.50
C VAL A 72 5.04 11.91 5.35
N ILE A 73 3.79 11.95 4.94
CA ILE A 73 3.01 13.16 4.70
C ILE A 73 2.12 13.50 5.89
N ASP A 74 1.77 12.49 6.68
CA ASP A 74 0.97 12.65 7.89
C ASP A 74 1.24 11.47 8.82
N CYS A 75 1.14 11.72 10.13
CA CYS A 75 1.28 10.67 11.12
C CYS A 75 0.55 11.04 12.41
N GLU A 76 0.11 10.01 13.12
CA GLU A 76 -0.55 10.20 14.40
C GLU A 76 -0.40 8.95 15.26
N ASN A 77 -0.17 9.16 16.55
CA ASN A 77 -0.19 8.07 17.52
C ASN A 77 -1.63 7.69 17.86
N SER A 78 -1.88 6.41 18.08
CA SER A 78 -3.15 5.96 18.65
C SER A 78 -3.39 6.62 20.02
N PRO A 79 -4.64 6.75 20.47
CA PRO A 79 -4.96 7.39 21.76
C PRO A 79 -4.23 6.80 22.97
N ASN A 80 -3.85 5.52 22.93
CA ASN A 80 -3.11 4.83 23.97
C ASN A 80 -1.58 4.79 23.74
N GLY A 81 -1.09 5.36 22.64
CA GLY A 81 0.34 5.39 22.28
C GLY A 81 0.97 4.05 21.89
N MET A 82 0.18 2.97 21.78
CA MET A 82 0.69 1.64 21.40
C MET A 82 0.95 1.50 19.90
N PHE A 83 0.32 2.36 19.08
CA PHE A 83 0.46 2.33 17.64
C PHE A 83 0.79 3.72 17.11
N THR A 84 1.54 3.76 16.01
CA THR A 84 1.72 4.98 15.21
C THR A 84 1.24 4.69 13.80
N ALA A 85 0.29 5.48 13.32
CA ALA A 85 -0.10 5.47 11.92
C ALA A 85 0.79 6.43 11.15
N LYS A 86 1.30 5.98 10.00
CA LYS A 86 2.14 6.75 9.10
C LYS A 86 1.57 6.68 7.70
N PHE A 87 1.21 7.84 7.18
CA PHE A 87 0.63 8.01 5.87
C PHE A 87 1.73 8.48 4.93
N PHE A 88 1.90 7.80 3.81
CA PHE A 88 2.95 8.05 2.83
C PHE A 88 2.34 8.42 1.49
N TYR A 89 3.03 9.29 0.76
CA TYR A 89 2.73 9.55 -0.64
C TYR A 89 3.69 8.76 -1.53
N ASN A 90 3.15 7.79 -2.26
CA ASN A 90 3.85 7.00 -3.28
C ASN A 90 5.09 6.24 -2.77
N GLY A 91 5.54 5.24 -3.54
CA GLY A 91 6.91 4.74 -3.44
C GLY A 91 7.19 3.60 -2.47
N PHE A 92 6.26 3.09 -1.65
CA PHE A 92 6.59 1.98 -0.74
C PHE A 92 6.36 0.60 -1.33
N SER A 93 5.21 0.36 -1.96
CA SER A 93 4.87 -1.01 -2.34
C SER A 93 3.97 -1.19 -3.54
N VAL A 94 3.31 -0.13 -3.96
CA VAL A 94 2.43 -0.15 -5.12
C VAL A 94 3.03 0.77 -6.18
N PRO A 95 3.28 0.27 -7.41
CA PRO A 95 3.59 1.16 -8.53
C PRO A 95 2.37 2.06 -8.80
N ASP A 96 2.63 3.31 -9.18
CA ASP A 96 1.66 4.39 -9.38
C ASP A 96 1.29 5.19 -8.11
N ARG A 97 0.75 6.41 -8.32
CA ARG A 97 0.52 7.49 -7.33
C ARG A 97 -0.52 7.16 -6.24
N TYR A 98 -0.23 6.12 -5.47
CA TYR A 98 -1.01 5.66 -4.35
C TYR A 98 -0.49 6.30 -3.06
N TYR A 99 -1.42 6.64 -2.19
CA TYR A 99 -1.16 6.89 -0.79
C TYR A 99 -1.18 5.56 -0.07
N GLU A 100 -0.29 5.38 0.90
CA GLU A 100 -0.18 4.15 1.67
C GLU A 100 -0.24 4.48 3.16
N LEU A 101 -1.04 3.71 3.90
CA LEU A 101 -1.16 3.84 5.34
C LEU A 101 -0.55 2.62 6.03
N PHE A 102 0.49 2.88 6.83
CA PHE A 102 1.15 1.90 7.66
C PHE A 102 0.81 2.13 9.13
N VAL A 103 0.73 1.03 9.87
CA VAL A 103 0.60 1.03 11.33
C VAL A 103 1.83 0.36 11.91
N VAL A 104 2.50 1.08 12.80
CA VAL A 104 3.68 0.61 13.52
C VAL A 104 3.27 0.30 14.95
N ASP A 105 3.46 -0.95 15.38
CA ASP A 105 3.44 -1.31 16.81
C ASP A 105 4.66 -0.69 17.48
N THR A 106 4.44 0.27 18.39
CA THR A 106 5.53 1.05 18.99
C THR A 106 6.40 0.21 19.92
N THR A 107 5.86 -0.90 20.45
CA THR A 107 6.53 -1.80 21.40
C THR A 107 7.32 -2.87 20.66
N ASN A 108 6.66 -3.59 19.75
CA ASN A 108 7.27 -4.74 19.07
C ASN A 108 8.00 -4.36 17.77
N LYS A 109 7.90 -3.08 17.35
CA LYS A 109 8.45 -2.58 16.07
C LYS A 109 7.97 -3.40 14.88
N LEU A 110 6.71 -3.83 14.93
CA LEU A 110 6.07 -4.55 13.84
C LEU A 110 5.34 -3.55 12.95
N VAL A 111 5.64 -3.60 11.65
CA VAL A 111 4.96 -2.80 10.64
C VAL A 111 3.85 -3.63 10.03
N LYS A 112 2.67 -3.03 9.94
CA LYS A 112 1.56 -3.56 9.17
C LYS A 112 1.14 -2.52 8.14
N ARG A 113 1.13 -2.93 6.87
CA ARG A 113 0.41 -2.16 5.87
C ARG A 113 -1.08 -2.35 6.12
N THR A 114 -1.83 -1.26 6.18
CA THR A 114 -3.27 -1.32 6.48
C THR A 114 -4.11 -0.92 5.29
N TRP A 115 -3.64 0.04 4.49
CA TRP A 115 -4.39 0.52 3.34
C TRP A 115 -3.47 1.11 2.26
N ALA A 116 -3.93 1.05 1.01
CA ALA A 116 -3.38 1.78 -0.12
C ALA A 116 -4.52 2.25 -1.04
N GLY A 117 -4.48 3.50 -1.51
CA GLY A 117 -5.49 4.06 -2.43
C GLY A 117 -5.04 5.36 -3.08
N ASP A 118 -5.82 5.91 -4.00
CA ASP A 118 -5.38 7.03 -4.86
C ASP A 118 -5.69 8.43 -4.27
N PHE A 119 -5.52 9.48 -5.10
CA PHE A 119 -5.77 10.90 -4.79
C PHE A 119 -7.19 11.25 -4.36
N ARG A 120 -8.14 10.32 -4.43
CA ARG A 120 -9.50 10.54 -3.95
C ARG A 120 -9.64 10.32 -2.45
N THR A 121 -8.57 9.90 -1.79
CA THR A 121 -8.54 9.75 -0.34
C THR A 121 -8.68 11.11 0.32
N LEU A 122 -9.77 11.27 1.08
CA LEU A 122 -10.10 12.52 1.77
C LEU A 122 -9.35 12.68 3.08
N GLY A 123 -8.82 11.57 3.61
CA GLY A 123 -8.02 11.54 4.83
C GLY A 123 -8.31 10.32 5.67
N TRP A 124 -7.65 10.25 6.81
CA TRP A 124 -7.76 9.17 7.77
C TRP A 124 -7.83 9.75 9.20
N ASP A 125 -8.25 8.95 10.18
CA ASP A 125 -8.35 9.37 11.59
C ASP A 125 -8.41 8.14 12.51
N TRP A 126 -7.87 8.27 13.73
CA TRP A 126 -8.04 7.27 14.78
C TRP A 126 -9.46 7.37 15.37
N ARG A 127 -10.23 6.27 15.30
CA ARG A 127 -11.56 6.22 15.95
C ARG A 127 -11.48 5.68 17.37
N ARG A 128 -10.46 4.85 17.65
CA ARG A 128 -10.15 4.21 18.94
C ARG A 128 -8.68 3.80 18.96
N ASP A 129 -8.22 3.35 20.13
CA ASP A 129 -6.94 2.69 20.40
C ASP A 129 -6.35 1.79 19.31
N ASN A 130 -7.18 1.04 18.59
CA ASN A 130 -6.74 0.06 17.60
C ASN A 130 -7.57 0.12 16.30
N LYS A 131 -8.23 1.24 16.02
CA LYS A 131 -9.10 1.38 14.84
C LYS A 131 -8.84 2.67 14.08
N ILE A 132 -8.63 2.53 12.79
CA ILE A 132 -8.43 3.65 11.87
C ILE A 132 -9.60 3.74 10.92
N GLU A 133 -10.13 4.95 10.75
CA GLU A 133 -11.10 5.28 9.72
C GLU A 133 -10.37 5.87 8.51
N VAL A 134 -10.64 5.35 7.32
CA VAL A 134 -10.21 5.94 6.05
C VAL A 134 -11.44 6.44 5.33
N ARG A 135 -11.36 7.68 4.84
CA ARG A 135 -12.43 8.36 4.09
C ARG A 135 -11.99 8.53 2.64
N TYR A 136 -12.88 8.21 1.73
CA TYR A 136 -12.61 8.19 0.30
C TYR A 136 -13.72 8.86 -0.48
N ASN A 137 -13.35 9.65 -1.50
CA ASN A 137 -14.28 10.30 -2.41
C ASN A 137 -14.60 9.37 -3.59
N CYS A 138 -15.81 8.84 -3.63
CA CYS A 138 -16.23 7.93 -4.71
C CYS A 138 -16.82 8.65 -5.94
N GLY A 139 -16.85 9.98 -5.95
CA GLY A 139 -17.39 10.80 -7.04
C GLY A 139 -18.34 11.89 -6.52
N SER A 140 -18.96 12.64 -7.44
CA SER A 140 -19.88 13.73 -7.10
C SER A 140 -21.00 13.26 -6.16
N GLY A 141 -21.05 13.85 -4.97
CA GLY A 141 -22.04 13.53 -3.95
C GLY A 141 -21.86 12.14 -3.30
N CYS A 142 -20.68 11.53 -3.38
CA CYS A 142 -20.42 10.20 -2.85
C CYS A 142 -19.20 10.21 -1.92
N GLN A 143 -19.39 9.74 -0.68
CA GLN A 143 -18.30 9.47 0.26
C GLN A 143 -18.37 8.02 0.72
N ALA A 144 -17.23 7.32 0.63
CA ALA A 144 -17.05 6.00 1.19
C ALA A 144 -16.19 6.09 2.46
N THR A 145 -16.48 5.24 3.45
CA THR A 145 -15.71 5.19 4.70
C THR A 145 -15.48 3.75 5.11
N LYS A 146 -14.25 3.40 5.49
CA LYS A 146 -13.89 2.09 6.01
C LYS A 146 -13.23 2.24 7.36
N ILE A 147 -13.62 1.40 8.33
CA ILE A 147 -12.98 1.32 9.64
C ILE A 147 -12.21 -0.01 9.67
N MET A 148 -10.91 0.06 9.92
CA MET A 148 -10.00 -1.08 9.92
C MET A 148 -9.42 -1.26 11.31
N ASP A 149 -9.41 -2.48 11.82
CA ASP A 149 -8.64 -2.85 13.02
C ASP A 149 -7.15 -2.93 12.67
N THR A 150 -6.26 -2.49 13.58
CA THR A 150 -4.81 -2.62 13.39
C THR A 150 -4.34 -4.08 13.34
N ASN A 151 -5.21 -5.03 13.69
CA ASN A 151 -4.95 -6.47 13.56
C ASN A 151 -5.47 -7.09 12.27
N GLU A 152 -6.28 -6.38 11.49
CA GLU A 152 -6.72 -6.87 10.19
C GLU A 152 -5.51 -7.03 9.25
N SER A 153 -5.36 -8.21 8.66
CA SER A 153 -4.41 -8.42 7.57
C SER A 153 -4.86 -7.54 6.41
N ALA A 154 -3.97 -6.65 5.95
CA ALA A 154 -4.20 -5.70 4.87
C ALA A 154 -5.15 -6.25 3.80
N SER A 155 -6.26 -5.57 3.53
CA SER A 155 -6.84 -5.66 2.20
C SER A 155 -6.03 -4.70 1.33
N ILE A 156 -5.00 -5.19 0.64
CA ILE A 156 -4.29 -4.43 -0.42
C ILE A 156 -5.23 -4.08 -1.59
N THR A 157 -6.49 -4.54 -1.53
CA THR A 157 -7.43 -4.52 -2.64
C THR A 157 -8.06 -3.16 -2.85
N ASP A 158 -7.40 -2.36 -3.70
CA ASP A 158 -8.05 -1.66 -4.82
C ASP A 158 -7.52 -2.10 -6.21
N TYR A 159 -6.75 -3.19 -6.35
CA TYR A 159 -6.39 -3.78 -7.67
C TYR A 159 -6.54 -5.30 -7.69
N ARG A 160 -7.17 -5.94 -8.70
CA ARG A 160 -7.31 -5.63 -10.14
C ARG A 160 -8.72 -5.31 -10.63
N ASP A 161 -9.69 -5.42 -9.74
CA ASP A 161 -11.13 -5.20 -9.97
C ASP A 161 -11.77 -4.48 -8.77
N GLY A 162 -10.91 -3.90 -7.90
CA GLY A 162 -11.19 -3.27 -6.61
C GLY A 162 -12.25 -2.19 -6.66
N ARG A 163 -13.48 -2.58 -6.42
CA ARG A 163 -14.60 -1.66 -6.24
C ARG A 163 -14.82 -1.49 -4.75
N MET A 164 -14.90 -0.23 -4.32
CA MET A 164 -15.52 0.12 -3.04
C MET A 164 -16.90 -0.55 -2.99
N SER A 165 -17.06 -1.47 -2.05
CA SER A 165 -18.30 -2.22 -1.85
C SER A 165 -18.51 -2.46 -0.36
N GLU A 166 -19.78 -2.60 0.01
CA GLU A 166 -20.17 -2.94 1.37
C GLU A 166 -19.64 -4.32 1.79
N GLU A 167 -19.49 -5.24 0.84
CA GLU A 167 -18.88 -6.57 1.03
C GLU A 167 -17.43 -6.47 1.52
N ASN A 168 -16.71 -5.44 1.08
CA ASN A 168 -15.32 -5.17 1.49
C ASN A 168 -15.23 -4.23 2.71
N GLY A 169 -16.35 -4.02 3.41
CA GLY A 169 -16.43 -3.23 4.64
C GLY A 169 -16.55 -1.72 4.41
N TRP A 170 -16.73 -1.26 3.18
CA TRP A 170 -16.96 0.15 2.89
C TRP A 170 -18.40 0.54 3.22
N ARG A 171 -18.57 1.64 3.93
CA ARG A 171 -19.87 2.30 4.09
C ARG A 171 -19.95 3.44 3.10
N ILE A 172 -20.84 3.33 2.12
CA ILE A 172 -21.02 4.33 1.07
C ILE A 172 -22.21 5.21 1.43
N LYS A 173 -21.99 6.52 1.42
CA LYS A 173 -23.03 7.53 1.64
C LYS A 173 -23.12 8.42 0.41
N PHE A 174 -24.33 8.55 -0.09
CA PHE A 174 -24.66 9.53 -1.11
C PHE A 174 -25.26 10.76 -0.43
N THR A 175 -24.76 11.95 -0.74
CA THR A 175 -25.44 13.18 -0.38
C THR A 175 -26.68 13.29 -1.25
N GLU A 176 -27.85 13.45 -0.64
CA GLU A 176 -29.06 13.76 -1.38
C GLU A 176 -28.84 15.08 -2.13
N SER A 177 -29.02 15.05 -3.45
CA SER A 177 -29.03 16.25 -4.27
C SER A 177 -30.19 17.13 -3.79
N PHE A 178 -29.88 18.34 -3.31
CA PHE A 178 -30.88 19.36 -2.98
C PHE A 178 -31.56 19.89 -4.23
#